data_AF-A0A0S7BLS8-F1
#
_entry.id   AF-A0A0S7BLS8-F1
#
_cell.length_a   1.000
_cell.length_b   1.000
_cell.length_c   1.000
_cell.angle_alpha   90.00
_cell.angle_beta   90.00
_cell.angle_gamma   90.00
#
_symmetry.space_group_name_H-M   'P 1'
#
loop_
_entity.id
_entity.type
_entity.pdbx_description
1 polymer ?
#
loop_
_entity_poly.entity_id
_entity_poly.type
_entity_poly.pdbx_seq_one_letter_code
_entity_poly.pdbx_strand_id
1 'polypeptide(L)'
;MFTQTLTLTNEKEIELKVDRDLELRGWDQPGVEVSVPRESDLTVKTVDEKLIIESFSNLKISVPQVMQIRIRKVEGDADIQDLTGLLTILGIGGDLDLDSTGETRIDAIGGDLDANKTAALDVTAVGGDAAVKHVPGAVKITNVGGDLDAESLGSLQLITVGGDCNVRKIEGEFSVANVGGDLNGADLAAQISAITVGGDLNLRIKQGGVKAMAGGDQVVSLNSLTGEPIHLSAGGDVNLHLPIQASAKMHISSGGRDILMRVGGWNERVEMFTFDFTLGEGTTPIQITAGGDVMVTDSSAETRKGSSTFEFGGVKVDVDAISQTVQDVVERASRSAEIASREVEERIQAAMRRVEEQNRRRGIRVGFDGFPGASPVPPVAPVATPPSTPPQGTVGRVSDEERKMILQMLQDHRITADEAIHLLDTLEGKNQ
;
A
#
# COMPACT_ATOMS: atom_id res chain seq x y z
N MET A 1 -3.66 -21.65 -35.41
CA MET A 1 -4.00 -22.18 -34.09
C MET A 1 -4.51 -23.59 -34.30
N PHE A 2 -3.78 -24.57 -33.80
CA PHE A 2 -4.10 -25.98 -33.83
C PHE A 2 -4.70 -26.34 -32.46
N THR A 3 -5.82 -27.06 -32.46
CA THR A 3 -6.50 -27.49 -31.24
C THR A 3 -6.74 -28.98 -31.30
N GLN A 4 -6.50 -29.68 -30.20
CA GLN A 4 -6.71 -31.12 -30.06
C GLN A 4 -7.50 -31.39 -28.77
N THR A 5 -8.55 -32.20 -28.88
CA THR A 5 -9.31 -32.69 -27.73
C THR A 5 -8.86 -34.11 -27.40
N LEU A 6 -8.59 -34.37 -26.14
CA LEU A 6 -8.12 -35.64 -25.59
C LEU A 6 -9.18 -36.16 -24.62
N THR A 7 -9.59 -37.41 -24.78
CA THR A 7 -10.48 -38.07 -23.84
C THR A 7 -9.65 -38.75 -22.77
N LEU A 8 -9.87 -38.37 -21.51
CA LEU A 8 -9.27 -39.08 -20.37
C LEU A 8 -9.96 -40.44 -20.22
N THR A 9 -9.16 -41.49 -20.11
CA THR A 9 -9.66 -42.86 -19.93
C THR A 9 -9.41 -43.34 -18.52
N ASN A 10 -8.14 -43.41 -18.11
CA ASN A 10 -7.70 -43.82 -16.78
C ASN A 10 -6.68 -42.84 -16.18
N GLU A 11 -6.32 -41.78 -16.90
CA GLU A 11 -5.29 -40.85 -16.48
C GLU A 11 -5.77 -40.04 -15.27
N LYS A 12 -4.95 -40.04 -14.21
CA LYS A 12 -5.27 -39.35 -12.94
C LYS A 12 -4.46 -38.08 -12.73
N GLU A 13 -3.38 -37.93 -13.50
CA GLU A 13 -2.43 -36.83 -13.42
C GLU A 13 -2.07 -36.38 -14.83
N ILE A 14 -1.96 -35.07 -15.01
CA ILE A 14 -1.44 -34.46 -16.23
C ILE A 14 -0.09 -33.82 -15.89
N GLU A 15 0.95 -34.24 -16.59
CA GLU A 15 2.28 -33.65 -16.47
C GLU A 15 2.55 -32.69 -17.64
N LEU A 16 2.88 -31.44 -17.31
CA LEU A 16 3.08 -30.37 -18.29
C LEU A 16 4.54 -29.91 -18.34
N LYS A 17 5.01 -29.61 -19.56
CA LYS A 17 6.22 -28.82 -19.79
C LYS A 17 5.96 -27.83 -20.93
N VAL A 18 6.26 -26.55 -20.73
CA VAL A 18 5.98 -25.49 -21.69
C VAL A 18 7.20 -24.59 -21.86
N ASP A 19 7.70 -24.44 -23.09
CA ASP A 19 8.91 -23.65 -23.39
C ASP A 19 8.62 -22.13 -23.52
N ARG A 20 7.37 -21.70 -23.36
CA ARG A 20 6.89 -20.31 -23.36
C ARG A 20 5.81 -20.14 -22.28
N ASP A 21 4.70 -19.47 -22.59
CA ASP A 21 3.66 -19.13 -21.62
C ASP A 21 2.58 -20.20 -21.54
N LEU A 22 1.97 -20.36 -20.36
CA LEU A 22 0.90 -21.31 -20.08
C LEU A 22 -0.38 -20.59 -19.66
N GLU A 23 -1.49 -20.88 -20.33
CA GLU A 23 -2.83 -20.58 -19.87
C GLU A 23 -3.53 -21.91 -19.54
N LEU A 24 -3.72 -22.21 -18.25
CA LEU A 24 -4.39 -23.43 -17.79
C LEU A 24 -5.72 -23.07 -17.14
N ARG A 25 -6.79 -23.74 -17.59
CA ARG A 25 -8.13 -23.54 -17.02
C ARG A 25 -8.81 -24.84 -16.64
N GLY A 26 -9.37 -24.89 -15.43
CA GLY A 26 -10.30 -25.94 -15.04
C GLY A 26 -11.71 -25.72 -15.60
N TRP A 27 -12.35 -26.77 -16.09
CA TRP A 27 -13.74 -26.74 -16.59
C TRP A 27 -14.57 -27.96 -16.18
N ASP A 28 -15.87 -27.89 -16.41
CA ASP A 28 -16.86 -28.91 -16.05
C ASP A 28 -16.94 -30.09 -17.04
N GLN A 29 -16.09 -30.11 -18.06
CA GLN A 29 -16.05 -31.18 -19.06
C GLN A 29 -15.05 -32.27 -18.65
N PRO A 30 -15.33 -33.55 -18.98
CA PRO A 30 -14.46 -34.68 -18.62
C PRO A 30 -13.21 -34.82 -19.52
N GLY A 31 -13.14 -34.04 -20.61
CA GLY A 31 -12.03 -34.07 -21.55
C GLY A 31 -10.97 -33.03 -21.27
N VAL A 32 -9.83 -33.17 -21.95
CA VAL A 32 -8.77 -32.17 -22.00
C VAL A 32 -8.76 -31.55 -23.38
N GLU A 33 -8.68 -30.23 -23.47
CA GLU A 33 -8.46 -29.53 -24.73
C GLU A 33 -7.15 -28.79 -24.67
N VAL A 34 -6.30 -28.98 -25.67
CA VAL A 34 -5.04 -28.27 -25.82
C VAL A 34 -5.06 -27.45 -27.11
N SER A 35 -4.54 -26.23 -27.03
CA SER A 35 -4.40 -25.34 -28.18
C SER A 35 -3.00 -24.75 -28.22
N VAL A 36 -2.38 -24.84 -29.40
CA VAL A 36 -1.04 -24.34 -29.69
C VAL A 36 -1.03 -23.60 -31.03
N PRO A 37 -0.03 -22.75 -31.33
CA PRO A 37 0.08 -22.07 -32.61
C PRO A 37 0.15 -23.03 -33.80
N ARG A 38 0.97 -24.08 -33.72
CA ARG A 38 1.18 -25.11 -34.75
C ARG A 38 1.19 -26.50 -34.13
N GLU A 39 0.68 -27.48 -34.87
CA GLU A 39 0.67 -28.90 -34.46
C GLU A 39 2.07 -29.43 -34.11
N SER A 40 3.10 -28.99 -34.83
CA SER A 40 4.51 -29.36 -34.58
C SER A 40 5.02 -28.96 -33.20
N ASP A 41 4.34 -28.02 -32.53
CA ASP A 41 4.76 -27.48 -31.25
C ASP A 41 4.27 -28.35 -30.09
N LEU A 42 3.38 -29.32 -30.34
CA LEU A 42 2.72 -30.14 -29.32
C LEU A 42 3.18 -31.60 -29.39
N THR A 43 3.57 -32.14 -28.24
CA THR A 43 3.79 -33.58 -28.05
C THR A 43 2.91 -34.07 -26.91
N VAL A 44 2.08 -35.08 -27.19
CA VAL A 44 1.21 -35.73 -26.20
C VAL A 44 1.56 -37.20 -26.13
N LYS A 45 1.78 -37.72 -24.92
CA LYS A 45 2.06 -39.13 -24.65
C LYS A 45 1.35 -39.57 -23.38
N THR A 46 0.89 -40.82 -23.34
CA THR A 46 0.38 -41.43 -22.11
C THR A 46 1.38 -42.46 -21.60
N VAL A 47 1.81 -42.33 -20.35
CA VAL A 47 2.74 -43.27 -19.69
C VAL A 47 2.24 -43.48 -18.26
N ASP A 48 2.08 -44.73 -17.83
CA ASP A 48 1.72 -45.10 -16.45
C ASP A 48 0.52 -44.31 -15.86
N GLU A 49 -0.61 -44.24 -16.57
CA GLU A 49 -1.80 -43.46 -16.16
C GLU A 49 -1.56 -41.95 -16.01
N LYS A 50 -0.50 -41.43 -16.63
CA LYS A 50 -0.21 -40.00 -16.70
C LYS A 50 -0.28 -39.52 -18.14
N LEU A 51 -0.95 -38.39 -18.34
CA LEU A 51 -0.96 -37.68 -19.61
C LEU A 51 0.18 -36.68 -19.61
N ILE A 52 1.21 -36.93 -20.41
CA ILE A 52 2.38 -36.05 -20.55
C ILE A 52 2.15 -35.15 -21.77
N ILE A 53 2.15 -33.84 -21.54
CA ILE A 53 1.97 -32.82 -22.57
C ILE A 53 3.19 -31.90 -22.56
N GLU A 54 3.89 -31.85 -23.68
CA GLU A 54 5.03 -30.96 -23.90
C GLU A 54 4.69 -29.98 -25.02
N SER A 55 4.88 -28.68 -24.77
CA SER A 55 4.70 -27.62 -25.75
C SER A 55 6.00 -26.84 -25.95
N PHE A 56 6.44 -26.71 -27.20
CA PHE A 56 7.60 -25.89 -27.59
C PHE A 56 7.24 -24.41 -27.83
N SER A 57 6.02 -24.01 -27.48
CA SER A 57 5.44 -22.68 -27.68
C SER A 57 4.39 -22.39 -26.59
N ASN A 58 3.63 -21.30 -26.74
CA ASN A 58 2.54 -20.97 -25.81
C ASN A 58 1.49 -22.09 -25.82
N LEU A 59 1.07 -22.52 -24.63
CA LEU A 59 0.07 -23.58 -24.45
C LEU A 59 -1.15 -23.00 -23.78
N LYS A 60 -2.31 -23.12 -24.43
CA LYS A 60 -3.60 -23.00 -23.77
C LYS A 60 -4.16 -24.40 -23.53
N ILE A 61 -4.52 -24.70 -22.29
CA ILE A 61 -5.05 -26.02 -21.92
C ILE A 61 -6.26 -25.88 -21.00
N SER A 62 -7.33 -26.59 -21.34
CA SER A 62 -8.51 -26.74 -20.50
C SER A 62 -8.58 -28.18 -19.99
N VAL A 63 -8.75 -28.36 -18.69
CA VAL A 63 -8.74 -29.66 -18.00
C VAL A 63 -9.95 -29.79 -17.06
N PRO A 64 -10.42 -30.99 -16.73
CA PRO A 64 -11.44 -31.14 -15.68
C PRO A 64 -10.96 -30.54 -14.35
N GLN A 65 -11.81 -29.79 -13.66
CA GLN A 65 -11.41 -29.01 -12.47
C GLN A 65 -10.72 -29.83 -11.37
N VAL A 66 -11.11 -31.09 -11.19
CA VAL A 66 -10.60 -31.96 -10.12
C VAL A 66 -9.28 -32.66 -10.47
N MET A 67 -8.74 -32.44 -11.67
CA MET A 67 -7.53 -33.11 -12.13
C MET A 67 -6.31 -32.70 -11.33
N GLN A 68 -5.43 -33.68 -11.07
CA GLN A 68 -4.12 -33.39 -10.52
C GLN A 68 -3.20 -32.94 -11.64
N ILE A 69 -2.56 -31.78 -11.45
CA ILE A 69 -1.67 -31.19 -12.45
C ILE A 69 -0.27 -31.09 -11.86
N ARG A 70 0.71 -31.58 -12.62
CA ARG A 70 2.12 -31.44 -12.31
C ARG A 70 2.82 -30.65 -13.41
N ILE A 71 3.22 -29.42 -13.12
CA ILE A 71 3.96 -28.57 -14.03
C ILE A 71 5.45 -28.75 -13.76
N ARG A 72 6.16 -29.39 -14.69
CA ARG A 72 7.62 -29.57 -14.56
C ARG A 72 8.38 -28.29 -14.78
N LYS A 73 8.00 -27.51 -15.79
CA LYS A 73 8.64 -26.24 -16.13
C LYS A 73 7.75 -25.44 -17.08
N VAL A 74 7.64 -24.15 -16.82
CA VAL A 74 7.23 -23.11 -17.76
C VAL A 74 8.42 -22.15 -17.89
N GLU A 75 8.86 -21.83 -19.10
CA GLU A 75 9.97 -20.88 -19.31
C GLU A 75 9.50 -19.42 -19.32
N GLY A 76 8.25 -19.16 -19.70
CA GLY A 76 7.62 -17.84 -19.60
C GLY A 76 6.70 -17.74 -18.38
N ASP A 77 5.57 -17.07 -18.59
CA ASP A 77 4.56 -16.80 -17.55
C ASP A 77 3.49 -17.90 -17.50
N ALA A 78 2.80 -18.01 -16.37
CA ALA A 78 1.70 -18.95 -16.22
C ALA A 78 0.48 -18.29 -15.58
N ASP A 79 -0.69 -18.49 -16.20
CA ASP A 79 -2.00 -18.13 -15.67
C ASP A 79 -2.80 -19.41 -15.47
N ILE A 80 -3.19 -19.69 -14.21
CA ILE A 80 -3.87 -20.93 -13.83
C ILE A 80 -5.15 -20.61 -13.07
N GLN A 81 -6.28 -21.02 -13.66
CA GLN A 81 -7.61 -20.66 -13.16
C GLN A 81 -8.51 -21.88 -12.97
N ASP A 82 -9.43 -21.79 -12.01
CA ASP A 82 -10.58 -22.69 -11.83
C ASP A 82 -10.21 -24.18 -11.58
N LEU A 83 -9.02 -24.47 -11.04
CA LEU A 83 -8.52 -25.84 -10.84
C LEU A 83 -8.59 -26.25 -9.36
N THR A 84 -9.55 -27.09 -8.96
CA THR A 84 -9.72 -27.53 -7.57
C THR A 84 -8.86 -28.73 -7.17
N GLY A 85 -8.31 -29.46 -8.14
CA GLY A 85 -7.37 -30.56 -7.89
C GLY A 85 -6.01 -30.09 -7.34
N LEU A 86 -5.19 -31.05 -6.92
CA LEU A 86 -3.83 -30.77 -6.44
C LEU A 86 -2.98 -30.22 -7.59
N LEU A 87 -2.33 -29.08 -7.34
CA LEU A 87 -1.43 -28.42 -8.28
C LEU A 87 0.00 -28.46 -7.74
N THR A 88 0.92 -29.06 -8.49
CA THR A 88 2.35 -29.06 -8.17
C THR A 88 3.14 -28.39 -9.28
N ILE A 89 3.92 -27.37 -8.96
CA ILE A 89 4.71 -26.59 -9.92
C ILE A 89 6.18 -26.62 -9.48
N LEU A 90 7.04 -27.19 -10.32
CA LEU A 90 8.48 -27.22 -10.00
C LEU A 90 9.20 -25.93 -10.41
N GLY A 91 8.68 -25.19 -11.38
CA GLY A 91 9.35 -23.99 -11.87
C GLY A 91 8.56 -23.20 -12.89
N ILE A 92 8.39 -21.91 -12.63
CA ILE A 92 7.95 -20.89 -13.60
C ILE A 92 9.12 -19.94 -13.86
N GLY A 93 9.35 -19.58 -15.11
CA GLY A 93 10.47 -18.73 -15.51
C GLY A 93 10.18 -17.24 -15.32
N GLY A 94 8.96 -16.82 -15.64
CA GLY A 94 8.45 -15.48 -15.38
C GLY A 94 7.47 -15.45 -14.22
N ASP A 95 6.32 -14.82 -14.44
CA ASP A 95 5.30 -14.54 -13.43
C ASP A 95 4.27 -15.68 -13.34
N LEU A 96 3.64 -15.80 -12.17
CA LEU A 96 2.59 -16.79 -11.92
C LEU A 96 1.34 -16.14 -11.33
N ASP A 97 0.24 -16.24 -12.08
CA ASP A 97 -1.10 -15.89 -11.63
C ASP A 97 -1.88 -17.17 -11.29
N LEU A 98 -2.46 -17.21 -10.08
CA LEU A 98 -3.36 -18.28 -9.63
C LEU A 98 -4.69 -17.67 -9.21
N ASP A 99 -5.80 -18.10 -9.80
CA ASP A 99 -7.14 -17.78 -9.31
C ASP A 99 -8.00 -19.03 -9.12
N SER A 100 -8.60 -19.15 -7.94
CA SER A 100 -9.56 -20.21 -7.63
C SER A 100 -8.96 -21.62 -7.77
N THR A 101 -7.78 -21.84 -7.20
CA THR A 101 -7.07 -23.12 -7.24
C THR A 101 -7.19 -23.93 -5.94
N GLY A 102 -6.96 -25.25 -6.03
CA GLY A 102 -6.89 -26.15 -4.88
C GLY A 102 -5.62 -25.98 -4.06
N GLU A 103 -5.23 -27.03 -3.35
CA GLU A 103 -3.94 -27.07 -2.66
C GLU A 103 -2.82 -26.96 -3.71
N THR A 104 -1.94 -25.98 -3.54
CA THR A 104 -0.90 -25.66 -4.51
C THR A 104 0.48 -25.68 -3.88
N ARG A 105 1.41 -26.45 -4.47
CA ARG A 105 2.81 -26.51 -4.07
C ARG A 105 3.70 -25.99 -5.19
N ILE A 106 4.61 -25.08 -4.88
CA ILE A 106 5.45 -24.39 -5.84
C ILE A 106 6.90 -24.37 -5.35
N ASP A 107 7.81 -24.89 -6.16
CA ASP A 107 9.24 -24.88 -5.81
C ASP A 107 9.89 -23.52 -6.14
N ALA A 108 9.68 -22.98 -7.35
CA ALA A 108 10.29 -21.70 -7.72
C ALA A 108 9.48 -20.93 -8.76
N ILE A 109 9.43 -19.61 -8.59
CA ILE A 109 8.92 -18.64 -9.55
C ILE A 109 10.05 -17.63 -9.80
N GLY A 110 10.36 -17.38 -11.08
CA GLY A 110 11.44 -16.47 -11.46
C GLY A 110 11.07 -14.98 -11.31
N GLY A 111 9.81 -14.65 -11.59
CA GLY A 111 9.24 -13.32 -11.41
C GLY A 111 8.33 -13.24 -10.20
N ASP A 112 7.15 -12.65 -10.40
CA ASP A 112 6.18 -12.32 -9.36
C ASP A 112 5.12 -13.43 -9.18
N LEU A 113 4.47 -13.42 -8.01
CA LEU A 113 3.35 -14.31 -7.68
C LEU A 113 2.11 -13.48 -7.35
N ASP A 114 1.01 -13.66 -8.07
CA ASP A 114 -0.34 -13.26 -7.62
C ASP A 114 -1.19 -14.51 -7.39
N ALA A 115 -1.51 -14.79 -6.12
CA ALA A 115 -2.31 -15.93 -5.72
C ALA A 115 -3.60 -15.48 -5.04
N ASN A 116 -4.73 -15.76 -5.68
CA ASN A 116 -6.05 -15.40 -5.19
C ASN A 116 -6.96 -16.62 -5.06
N LYS A 117 -7.68 -16.72 -3.93
CA LYS A 117 -8.68 -17.78 -3.68
C LYS A 117 -8.11 -19.20 -3.85
N THR A 118 -6.89 -19.43 -3.39
CA THR A 118 -6.31 -20.78 -3.36
C THR A 118 -6.76 -21.51 -2.09
N ALA A 119 -6.84 -22.83 -2.08
CA ALA A 119 -7.26 -23.56 -0.87
C ALA A 119 -6.17 -23.55 0.21
N ALA A 120 -4.92 -23.80 -0.19
CA ALA A 120 -3.70 -23.70 0.63
C ALA A 120 -2.49 -23.53 -0.31
N LEU A 121 -1.40 -22.97 0.21
CA LEU A 121 -0.26 -22.57 -0.61
C LEU A 121 1.08 -22.85 0.09
N ASP A 122 1.96 -23.63 -0.54
CA ASP A 122 3.33 -23.90 -0.10
C ASP A 122 4.32 -23.50 -1.21
N VAL A 123 5.03 -22.39 -1.03
CA VAL A 123 5.98 -21.82 -1.99
C VAL A 123 7.38 -21.79 -1.40
N THR A 124 8.36 -22.32 -2.14
CA THR A 124 9.75 -22.28 -1.68
C THR A 124 10.44 -20.97 -2.04
N ALA A 125 10.28 -20.46 -3.26
CA ALA A 125 10.90 -19.19 -3.65
C ALA A 125 10.08 -18.42 -4.69
N VAL A 126 9.98 -17.11 -4.47
CA VAL A 126 9.51 -16.11 -5.44
C VAL A 126 10.67 -15.15 -5.70
N GLY A 127 11.03 -14.97 -6.97
CA GLY A 127 12.16 -14.14 -7.38
C GLY A 127 11.89 -12.64 -7.23
N GLY A 128 10.67 -12.21 -7.52
CA GLY A 128 10.19 -10.84 -7.34
C GLY A 128 9.25 -10.71 -6.15
N ASP A 129 8.11 -10.06 -6.39
CA ASP A 129 7.09 -9.72 -5.39
C ASP A 129 6.04 -10.82 -5.24
N ALA A 130 5.37 -10.86 -4.09
CA ALA A 130 4.28 -11.80 -3.84
C ALA A 130 3.02 -11.11 -3.31
N ALA A 131 1.90 -11.31 -3.99
CA ALA A 131 0.57 -10.94 -3.55
C ALA A 131 -0.23 -12.22 -3.26
N VAL A 132 -0.71 -12.40 -2.03
CA VAL A 132 -1.50 -13.59 -1.65
C VAL A 132 -2.78 -13.18 -0.93
N LYS A 133 -3.93 -13.54 -1.52
CA LYS A 133 -5.23 -13.07 -1.08
C LYS A 133 -6.25 -14.20 -0.97
N HIS A 134 -7.06 -14.18 0.08
CA HIS A 134 -8.22 -15.06 0.26
C HIS A 134 -7.88 -16.55 0.30
N VAL A 135 -6.89 -16.95 1.08
CA VAL A 135 -6.49 -18.36 1.25
C VAL A 135 -6.98 -18.88 2.61
N PRO A 136 -8.08 -19.64 2.68
CA PRO A 136 -8.61 -20.10 3.98
C PRO A 136 -7.71 -21.13 4.67
N GLY A 137 -6.86 -21.83 3.93
CA GLY A 137 -5.89 -22.77 4.48
C GLY A 137 -4.59 -22.11 4.93
N ALA A 138 -3.57 -22.94 5.15
CA ALA A 138 -2.23 -22.49 5.52
C ALA A 138 -1.49 -21.95 4.30
N VAL A 139 -0.79 -20.83 4.50
CA VAL A 139 0.16 -20.27 3.54
C VAL A 139 1.56 -20.35 4.12
N LYS A 140 2.47 -20.96 3.38
CA LYS A 140 3.90 -21.00 3.68
C LYS A 140 4.67 -20.47 2.48
N ILE A 141 5.48 -19.44 2.69
CA ILE A 141 6.41 -18.93 1.68
C ILE A 141 7.79 -18.82 2.30
N THR A 142 8.75 -19.57 1.76
CA THR A 142 10.09 -19.58 2.36
C THR A 142 10.86 -18.31 2.01
N ASN A 143 10.96 -17.93 0.74
CA ASN A 143 11.64 -16.69 0.35
C ASN A 143 10.82 -15.89 -0.67
N VAL A 144 10.74 -14.59 -0.45
CA VAL A 144 10.27 -13.58 -1.41
C VAL A 144 11.43 -12.61 -1.66
N GLY A 145 11.79 -12.42 -2.93
CA GLY A 145 12.93 -11.58 -3.31
C GLY A 145 12.66 -10.09 -3.13
N GLY A 146 11.44 -9.65 -3.44
CA GLY A 146 10.97 -8.28 -3.24
C GLY A 146 9.99 -8.17 -2.08
N ASP A 147 8.85 -7.53 -2.33
CA ASP A 147 7.83 -7.18 -1.35
C ASP A 147 6.76 -8.28 -1.21
N LEU A 148 6.12 -8.34 -0.04
CA LEU A 148 4.99 -9.23 0.21
C LEU A 148 3.73 -8.44 0.62
N ASP A 149 2.62 -8.71 -0.05
CA ASP A 149 1.30 -8.22 0.29
C ASP A 149 0.35 -9.41 0.53
N ALA A 150 -0.06 -9.64 1.78
CA ALA A 150 -0.86 -10.79 2.18
C ALA A 150 -2.16 -10.39 2.88
N GLU A 151 -3.31 -10.89 2.40
CA GLU A 151 -4.61 -10.54 2.95
C GLU A 151 -5.58 -11.72 3.11
N SER A 152 -6.29 -11.75 4.24
CA SER A 152 -7.41 -12.67 4.49
C SER A 152 -6.98 -14.13 4.37
N LEU A 153 -6.04 -14.53 5.22
CA LEU A 153 -5.43 -15.87 5.21
C LEU A 153 -5.76 -16.64 6.49
N GLY A 154 -5.87 -17.97 6.36
CA GLY A 154 -6.04 -18.88 7.50
C GLY A 154 -4.82 -18.85 8.41
N SER A 155 -3.62 -19.06 7.88
CA SER A 155 -2.35 -18.82 8.58
C SER A 155 -1.25 -18.43 7.60
N LEU A 156 -0.19 -17.79 8.09
CA LEU A 156 0.92 -17.32 7.27
C LEU A 156 2.27 -17.58 7.95
N GLN A 157 3.10 -18.40 7.31
CA GLN A 157 4.47 -18.67 7.73
C GLN A 157 5.45 -18.20 6.66
N LEU A 158 6.35 -17.31 7.07
CA LEU A 158 7.37 -16.71 6.23
C LEU A 158 8.75 -16.93 6.83
N ILE A 159 9.77 -17.11 5.99
CA ILE A 159 11.16 -17.12 6.46
C ILE A 159 11.83 -15.80 6.09
N THR A 160 11.86 -15.43 4.81
CA THR A 160 12.52 -14.19 4.35
C THR A 160 11.65 -13.41 3.37
N VAL A 161 11.51 -12.11 3.60
CA VAL A 161 11.01 -11.12 2.64
C VAL A 161 12.14 -10.10 2.40
N GLY A 162 12.53 -9.91 1.14
CA GLY A 162 13.65 -9.05 0.78
C GLY A 162 13.37 -7.55 0.96
N GLY A 163 12.15 -7.13 0.66
CA GLY A 163 11.67 -5.77 0.82
C GLY A 163 10.68 -5.62 1.97
N ASP A 164 9.57 -4.93 1.71
CA ASP A 164 8.52 -4.60 2.67
C ASP A 164 7.50 -5.75 2.79
N CYS A 165 6.87 -5.85 3.97
CA CYS A 165 5.90 -6.90 4.27
C CYS A 165 4.63 -6.30 4.86
N ASN A 166 3.57 -6.33 4.06
CA ASN A 166 2.23 -5.86 4.41
C ASN A 166 1.31 -7.07 4.62
N VAL A 167 0.78 -7.22 5.82
CA VAL A 167 -0.09 -8.36 6.18
C VAL A 167 -1.38 -7.89 6.85
N ARG A 168 -2.51 -8.44 6.42
CA ARG A 168 -3.82 -8.04 6.94
C ARG A 168 -4.78 -9.21 7.10
N LYS A 169 -5.55 -9.22 8.20
CA LYS A 169 -6.59 -10.23 8.48
C LYS A 169 -6.05 -11.65 8.39
N ILE A 170 -5.07 -11.97 9.24
CA ILE A 170 -4.61 -13.35 9.42
C ILE A 170 -5.39 -13.94 10.59
N GLU A 171 -6.15 -15.01 10.35
CA GLU A 171 -7.07 -15.59 11.34
C GLU A 171 -6.38 -16.53 12.34
N GLY A 172 -5.31 -17.19 11.92
CA GLY A 172 -4.51 -18.12 12.69
C GLY A 172 -3.09 -17.60 12.93
N GLU A 173 -2.10 -18.49 12.98
CA GLU A 173 -0.71 -18.14 13.24
C GLU A 173 -0.10 -17.26 12.14
N PHE A 174 0.70 -16.29 12.55
CA PHE A 174 1.52 -15.43 11.70
C PHE A 174 2.95 -15.46 12.24
N SER A 175 3.88 -15.98 11.45
CA SER A 175 5.30 -15.92 11.76
C SER A 175 6.09 -15.47 10.54
N VAL A 176 7.10 -14.64 10.79
CA VAL A 176 8.06 -14.19 9.78
C VAL A 176 9.41 -14.06 10.45
N ALA A 177 10.45 -14.68 9.91
CA ALA A 177 11.76 -14.63 10.55
C ALA A 177 12.51 -13.33 10.21
N ASN A 178 12.54 -12.93 8.94
CA ASN A 178 13.26 -11.74 8.48
C ASN A 178 12.47 -10.95 7.44
N VAL A 179 12.46 -9.63 7.59
CA VAL A 179 11.96 -8.65 6.61
C VAL A 179 13.06 -7.62 6.39
N GLY A 180 13.46 -7.41 5.14
CA GLY A 180 14.55 -6.48 4.80
C GLY A 180 14.17 -5.02 4.96
N GLY A 181 12.94 -4.65 4.60
CA GLY A 181 12.36 -3.32 4.75
C GLY A 181 11.48 -3.20 5.99
N ASP A 182 10.28 -2.66 5.82
CA ASP A 182 9.29 -2.39 6.87
C ASP A 182 8.26 -3.52 7.01
N LEU A 183 7.67 -3.66 8.20
CA LEU A 183 6.61 -4.62 8.47
C LEU A 183 5.34 -3.93 8.96
N ASN A 184 4.28 -3.96 8.17
CA ASN A 184 2.95 -3.47 8.55
C ASN A 184 1.96 -4.62 8.68
N GLY A 185 1.47 -4.85 9.90
CA GLY A 185 0.53 -5.92 10.21
C GLY A 185 -0.76 -5.40 10.83
N ALA A 186 -1.91 -5.80 10.29
CA ALA A 186 -3.22 -5.39 10.81
C ALA A 186 -4.21 -6.55 10.97
N ASP A 187 -5.02 -6.49 12.03
CA ASP A 187 -6.09 -7.45 12.35
C ASP A 187 -5.60 -8.90 12.53
N LEU A 188 -4.40 -9.05 13.09
CA LEU A 188 -3.73 -10.34 13.26
C LEU A 188 -4.28 -11.08 14.49
N ALA A 189 -4.84 -12.26 14.30
CA ALA A 189 -5.27 -13.17 15.36
C ALA A 189 -4.18 -14.21 15.69
N ALA A 190 -2.93 -13.78 15.63
CA ALA A 190 -1.76 -14.64 15.57
C ALA A 190 -0.87 -14.54 16.80
N GLN A 191 -0.34 -15.68 17.23
CA GLN A 191 0.88 -15.71 18.03
C GLN A 191 2.05 -15.28 17.14
N ILE A 192 2.66 -14.12 17.43
CA ILE A 192 3.73 -13.57 16.62
C ILE A 192 5.07 -13.96 17.23
N SER A 193 5.71 -14.96 16.63
CA SER A 193 7.00 -15.44 17.10
C SER A 193 8.15 -14.97 16.20
N ALA A 194 9.10 -14.27 16.83
CA ALA A 194 10.45 -13.99 16.34
C ALA A 194 10.54 -13.30 14.98
N ILE A 195 10.20 -12.01 14.96
CA ILE A 195 10.38 -11.14 13.81
C ILE A 195 11.69 -10.35 13.92
N THR A 196 12.48 -10.33 12.85
CA THR A 196 13.55 -9.34 12.63
C THR A 196 13.19 -8.47 11.43
N VAL A 197 13.04 -7.16 11.65
CA VAL A 197 12.72 -6.16 10.62
C VAL A 197 13.90 -5.22 10.44
N GLY A 198 14.31 -4.96 9.20
CA GLY A 198 15.39 -4.03 8.89
C GLY A 198 15.01 -2.57 9.16
N GLY A 199 13.79 -2.18 8.81
CA GLY A 199 13.22 -0.85 9.03
C GLY A 199 12.27 -0.79 10.22
N ASP A 200 11.09 -0.21 9.99
CA ASP A 200 10.06 0.07 10.99
C ASP A 200 9.05 -1.09 11.11
N LEU A 201 8.45 -1.23 12.29
CA LEU A 201 7.45 -2.26 12.56
C LEU A 201 6.17 -1.63 13.12
N ASN A 202 5.05 -1.85 12.44
CA ASN A 202 3.73 -1.43 12.87
C ASN A 202 2.79 -2.63 12.93
N LEU A 203 2.38 -3.04 14.13
CA LEU A 203 1.54 -4.21 14.34
C LEU A 203 0.27 -3.88 15.13
N ARG A 204 -0.89 -4.31 14.62
CA ARG A 204 -2.16 -4.36 15.34
C ARG A 204 -2.60 -5.81 15.53
N ILE A 205 -2.55 -6.27 16.78
CA ILE A 205 -2.67 -7.69 17.16
C ILE A 205 -3.88 -7.84 18.08
N LYS A 206 -4.73 -8.83 17.77
CA LYS A 206 -5.95 -9.07 18.55
C LYS A 206 -5.64 -9.75 19.88
N GLN A 207 -4.75 -10.74 19.88
CA GLN A 207 -4.38 -11.54 21.05
C GLN A 207 -3.07 -12.31 20.77
N GLY A 208 -2.35 -12.70 21.83
CA GLY A 208 -1.14 -13.51 21.76
C GLY A 208 0.13 -12.79 22.23
N GLY A 209 1.21 -13.54 22.34
CA GLY A 209 2.55 -13.01 22.61
C GLY A 209 3.20 -12.40 21.37
N VAL A 210 4.20 -11.55 21.61
CA VAL A 210 4.95 -10.87 20.56
C VAL A 210 6.43 -10.92 20.89
N LYS A 211 7.25 -11.37 19.94
CA LYS A 211 8.70 -11.18 19.99
C LYS A 211 9.16 -10.54 18.70
N ALA A 212 9.52 -9.25 18.77
CA ALA A 212 9.85 -8.46 17.59
C ALA A 212 11.09 -7.59 17.80
N MET A 213 11.96 -7.58 16.80
CA MET A 213 13.11 -6.71 16.69
C MET A 213 13.00 -5.88 15.42
N ALA A 214 13.22 -4.58 15.51
CA ALA A 214 13.19 -3.65 14.38
C ALA A 214 14.45 -2.78 14.41
N GLY A 215 15.02 -2.50 13.24
CA GLY A 215 16.14 -1.57 13.10
C GLY A 215 15.74 -0.12 13.33
N GLY A 216 14.50 0.24 12.97
CA GLY A 216 13.90 1.56 13.19
C GLY A 216 12.95 1.58 14.39
N ASP A 217 11.78 2.17 14.20
CA ASP A 217 10.76 2.40 15.22
C ASP A 217 9.78 1.21 15.32
N GLN A 218 9.15 1.06 16.49
CA GLN A 218 8.09 0.07 16.70
C GLN A 218 6.80 0.72 17.19
N VAL A 219 5.70 0.45 16.50
CA VAL A 219 4.34 0.73 16.96
C VAL A 219 3.61 -0.59 17.10
N VAL A 220 3.32 -1.01 18.33
CA VAL A 220 2.60 -2.27 18.59
C VAL A 220 1.33 -1.96 19.35
N SER A 221 0.19 -2.44 18.85
CA SER A 221 -1.12 -2.29 19.48
C SER A 221 -1.72 -3.65 19.76
N LEU A 222 -2.17 -3.86 21.00
CA LEU A 222 -2.72 -5.11 21.48
C LEU A 222 -4.17 -4.91 21.93
N ASN A 223 -5.10 -5.70 21.41
CA ASN A 223 -6.50 -5.63 21.84
C ASN A 223 -6.78 -6.43 23.12
N SER A 224 -5.91 -7.39 23.46
CA SER A 224 -6.02 -8.22 24.66
C SER A 224 -4.65 -8.76 25.06
N LEU A 225 -4.46 -9.01 26.36
CA LEU A 225 -3.28 -9.68 26.91
C LEU A 225 -3.67 -11.09 27.35
N THR A 226 -2.91 -12.09 26.89
CA THR A 226 -3.16 -13.51 27.19
C THR A 226 -2.26 -14.07 28.29
N GLY A 227 -1.40 -13.24 28.89
CA GLY A 227 -0.34 -13.65 29.81
C GLY A 227 0.93 -14.15 29.12
N GLU A 228 0.92 -14.27 27.78
CA GLU A 228 2.12 -14.58 27.01
C GLU A 228 3.14 -13.43 27.02
N PRO A 229 4.45 -13.72 27.03
CA PRO A 229 5.48 -12.70 27.09
C PRO A 229 5.50 -11.81 25.84
N ILE A 230 5.83 -10.54 26.07
CA ILE A 230 5.94 -9.51 25.03
C ILE A 230 7.33 -8.91 25.07
N HIS A 231 8.12 -9.15 24.04
CA HIS A 231 9.49 -8.67 23.92
C HIS A 231 9.61 -7.78 22.68
N LEU A 232 9.87 -6.49 22.90
CA LEU A 232 10.02 -5.47 21.87
C LEU A 232 11.42 -4.88 21.92
N SER A 233 12.10 -4.83 20.78
CA SER A 233 13.45 -4.30 20.64
C SER A 233 13.58 -3.43 19.40
N ALA A 234 13.70 -2.12 19.57
CA ALA A 234 13.82 -1.15 18.48
C ALA A 234 15.19 -0.46 18.50
N GLY A 235 15.74 -0.18 17.32
CA GLY A 235 16.88 0.74 17.19
C GLY A 235 16.47 2.21 17.43
N GLY A 236 15.23 2.55 17.12
CA GLY A 236 14.62 3.86 17.40
C GLY A 236 13.66 3.81 18.59
N ASP A 237 12.47 4.37 18.42
CA ASP A 237 11.45 4.55 19.45
C ASP A 237 10.52 3.33 19.57
N VAL A 238 9.90 3.14 20.73
CA VAL A 238 8.86 2.12 20.93
C VAL A 238 7.57 2.74 21.45
N ASN A 239 6.50 2.58 20.70
CA ASN A 239 5.13 2.98 21.03
C ASN A 239 4.25 1.75 21.23
N LEU A 240 4.03 1.36 22.49
CA LEU A 240 3.18 0.23 22.86
C LEU A 240 1.79 0.70 23.29
N HIS A 241 0.76 0.21 22.61
CA HIS A 241 -0.64 0.41 22.98
C HIS A 241 -1.19 -0.87 23.61
N LEU A 242 -1.56 -0.79 24.88
CA LEU A 242 -2.15 -1.86 25.67
C LEU A 242 -3.68 -1.76 25.67
N PRO A 243 -4.40 -2.86 25.93
CA PRO A 243 -5.83 -2.78 26.16
C PRO A 243 -6.14 -2.08 27.49
N ILE A 244 -7.29 -1.41 27.55
CA ILE A 244 -7.82 -0.85 28.81
C ILE A 244 -7.93 -2.00 29.82
N GLN A 245 -7.47 -1.79 31.05
CA GLN A 245 -7.40 -2.80 32.12
C GLN A 245 -6.34 -3.90 31.91
N ALA A 246 -5.32 -3.67 31.09
CA ALA A 246 -4.15 -4.53 31.02
C ALA A 246 -3.54 -4.83 32.41
N SER A 247 -3.07 -6.05 32.62
CA SER A 247 -2.28 -6.46 33.77
C SER A 247 -0.92 -6.94 33.29
N ALA A 248 0.11 -6.16 33.56
CA ALA A 248 1.43 -6.35 32.96
C ALA A 248 2.56 -5.92 33.89
N LYS A 249 3.63 -6.72 33.91
CA LYS A 249 4.89 -6.36 34.56
C LYS A 249 5.86 -5.94 33.48
N MET A 250 6.19 -4.66 33.45
CA MET A 250 7.01 -4.03 32.42
C MET A 250 8.43 -3.78 32.94
N HIS A 251 9.41 -4.21 32.15
CA HIS A 251 10.80 -3.82 32.26
C HIS A 251 11.17 -3.02 31.01
N ILE A 252 11.37 -1.72 31.16
CA ILE A 252 11.57 -0.79 30.05
C ILE A 252 12.99 -0.28 30.08
N SER A 253 13.69 -0.35 28.94
CA SER A 253 14.99 0.29 28.73
C SER A 253 14.90 1.27 27.56
N SER A 254 15.24 2.54 27.80
CA SER A 254 15.25 3.62 26.80
C SER A 254 16.65 4.23 26.71
N GLY A 255 17.21 4.27 25.50
CA GLY A 255 18.47 4.97 25.21
C GLY A 255 18.29 6.50 25.16
N GLY A 256 17.12 6.98 24.75
CA GLY A 256 16.74 8.40 24.74
C GLY A 256 16.50 8.98 26.13
N ARG A 257 16.34 8.11 27.14
CA ARG A 257 16.03 8.43 28.53
C ARG A 257 14.67 9.09 28.70
N ASP A 258 13.78 9.01 27.72
CA ASP A 258 12.42 9.52 27.84
C ASP A 258 11.42 8.36 27.78
N ILE A 259 10.73 8.15 28.90
CA ILE A 259 9.72 7.12 29.03
C ILE A 259 8.40 7.79 29.41
N LEU A 260 7.44 7.79 28.50
CA LEU A 260 6.10 8.32 28.70
C LEU A 260 5.12 7.20 29.03
N MET A 261 4.57 7.22 30.24
CA MET A 261 3.62 6.22 30.71
C MET A 261 2.23 6.83 30.83
N ARG A 262 1.30 6.36 29.99
CA ARG A 262 -0.12 6.74 29.96
C ARG A 262 -1.04 5.52 30.13
N VAL A 263 -0.97 4.86 31.28
CA VAL A 263 -1.66 3.57 31.51
C VAL A 263 -2.35 3.55 32.87
N GLY A 264 -3.57 3.00 32.97
CA GLY A 264 -4.27 2.81 34.24
C GLY A 264 -4.47 4.10 35.05
N GLY A 265 -4.62 5.23 34.36
CA GLY A 265 -4.72 6.56 34.98
C GLY A 265 -3.39 7.20 35.38
N TRP A 266 -2.26 6.50 35.25
CA TRP A 266 -0.95 7.13 35.26
C TRP A 266 -0.75 7.94 33.98
N ASN A 267 -0.18 9.14 34.11
CA ASN A 267 0.19 10.01 33.00
C ASN A 267 1.43 10.79 33.41
N GLU A 268 2.57 10.12 33.36
CA GLU A 268 3.84 10.67 33.82
C GLU A 268 4.93 10.46 32.78
N ARG A 269 5.84 11.44 32.71
CA ARG A 269 7.06 11.36 31.90
C ARG A 269 8.23 11.08 32.83
N VAL A 270 9.00 10.06 32.50
CA VAL A 270 10.06 9.54 33.36
C VAL A 270 11.39 9.64 32.62
N GLU A 271 12.31 10.43 33.18
CA GLU A 271 13.62 10.69 32.56
C GLU A 271 14.72 9.73 33.04
N MET A 272 14.66 8.45 32.65
CA MET A 272 15.62 7.44 33.09
C MET A 272 15.91 6.38 32.03
N PHE A 273 17.06 5.69 32.16
CA PHE A 273 17.45 4.63 31.24
C PHE A 273 16.65 3.34 31.42
N THR A 274 16.31 3.01 32.67
CA THR A 274 15.61 1.77 32.99
C THR A 274 14.48 2.07 33.95
N PHE A 275 13.29 1.56 33.64
CA PHE A 275 12.10 1.75 34.45
C PHE A 275 11.32 0.44 34.57
N ASP A 276 11.15 -0.01 35.81
CA ASP A 276 10.29 -1.15 36.14
C ASP A 276 8.94 -0.64 36.60
N PHE A 277 7.87 -1.15 35.99
CA PHE A 277 6.50 -0.77 36.33
C PHE A 277 5.59 -1.99 36.34
N THR A 278 4.71 -2.08 37.33
CA THR A 278 3.68 -3.13 37.38
C THR A 278 2.31 -2.48 37.26
N LEU A 279 1.61 -2.80 36.18
CA LEU A 279 0.22 -2.45 35.96
C LEU A 279 -0.67 -3.61 36.45
N GLY A 280 -1.64 -3.30 37.31
CA GLY A 280 -2.53 -4.32 37.89
C GLY A 280 -1.77 -5.36 38.71
N GLU A 281 -2.04 -6.64 38.47
CA GLU A 281 -1.38 -7.76 39.16
C GLU A 281 -0.03 -8.15 38.52
N GLY A 282 0.27 -7.63 37.31
CA GLY A 282 1.50 -7.94 36.60
C GLY A 282 1.52 -9.33 35.96
N THR A 283 0.38 -9.82 35.45
CA THR A 283 0.27 -11.19 34.92
C THR A 283 1.04 -11.40 33.62
N THR A 284 1.16 -10.37 32.78
CA THR A 284 1.86 -10.44 31.49
C THR A 284 3.25 -9.82 31.60
N PRO A 285 4.35 -10.57 31.40
CA PRO A 285 5.68 -9.99 31.38
C PRO A 285 5.91 -9.26 30.04
N ILE A 286 6.31 -7.99 30.14
CA ILE A 286 6.60 -7.14 28.99
C ILE A 286 8.03 -6.61 29.14
N GLN A 287 8.85 -6.81 28.14
CA GLN A 287 10.20 -6.29 28.04
C GLN A 287 10.31 -5.38 26.83
N ILE A 288 10.72 -4.14 27.05
CA ILE A 288 10.91 -3.13 25.99
C ILE A 288 12.35 -2.66 26.02
N THR A 289 13.00 -2.65 24.86
CA THR A 289 14.32 -2.05 24.67
C THR A 289 14.24 -1.14 23.46
N ALA A 290 14.48 0.16 23.66
CA ALA A 290 14.48 1.16 22.62
C ALA A 290 15.83 1.89 22.61
N GLY A 291 16.37 2.15 21.42
CA GLY A 291 17.51 3.05 21.27
C GLY A 291 17.11 4.52 21.52
N GLY A 292 15.86 4.87 21.22
CA GLY A 292 15.25 6.17 21.48
C GLY A 292 14.30 6.17 22.67
N ASP A 293 13.14 6.80 22.49
CA ASP A 293 12.12 7.06 23.49
C ASP A 293 11.12 5.91 23.58
N VAL A 294 10.44 5.78 24.72
CA VAL A 294 9.41 4.78 24.91
C VAL A 294 8.10 5.43 25.33
N MET A 295 7.02 5.17 24.61
CA MET A 295 5.67 5.48 25.04
C MET A 295 4.89 4.19 25.27
N VAL A 296 4.27 4.07 26.44
CA VAL A 296 3.28 3.03 26.72
C VAL A 296 1.95 3.70 27.03
N THR A 297 0.89 3.33 26.33
CA THR A 297 -0.45 3.90 26.52
C THR A 297 -1.53 2.83 26.52
N ASP A 298 -2.62 3.03 27.27
CA ASP A 298 -3.82 2.17 27.22
C ASP A 298 -5.03 2.86 26.56
N SER A 299 -4.84 4.10 26.09
CA SER A 299 -5.83 4.79 25.27
C SER A 299 -5.85 4.17 23.87
N SER A 300 -7.01 3.67 23.42
CA SER A 300 -7.11 3.16 22.06
C SER A 300 -6.71 4.24 21.05
N ALA A 301 -6.05 3.85 19.95
CA ALA A 301 -5.77 4.75 18.83
C ALA A 301 -7.07 5.34 18.24
N GLU A 302 -8.21 4.65 18.40
CA GLU A 302 -9.55 5.12 18.00
C GLU A 302 -10.15 6.17 18.96
N THR A 303 -9.65 6.31 20.19
CA THR A 303 -10.13 7.32 21.15
C THR A 303 -9.69 8.75 20.79
N ARG A 304 -9.01 8.94 19.64
CA ARG A 304 -8.89 10.26 18.96
C ARG A 304 -10.04 10.57 17.99
N LYS A 305 -11.20 9.92 18.13
CA LYS A 305 -12.51 10.46 17.75
C LYS A 305 -13.35 10.77 18.99
N GLY A 306 -12.78 11.51 19.93
CA GLY A 306 -13.55 12.08 21.04
C GLY A 306 -14.43 13.20 20.52
N SER A 307 -15.73 12.92 20.33
CA SER A 307 -16.78 13.90 20.10
C SER A 307 -16.63 15.08 21.06
N SER A 308 -16.27 16.24 20.51
CA SER A 308 -16.15 17.47 21.28
C SER A 308 -17.49 18.20 21.27
N THR A 309 -18.46 17.68 22.04
CA THR A 309 -19.69 18.43 22.33
C THR A 309 -19.37 19.49 23.38
N PHE A 310 -19.30 20.76 22.96
CA PHE A 310 -19.17 21.90 23.88
C PHE A 310 -20.54 22.54 24.10
N GLU A 311 -20.85 22.84 25.37
CA GLU A 311 -22.10 23.48 25.76
C GLU A 311 -21.79 24.93 26.17
N PHE A 312 -22.33 25.90 25.43
CA PHE A 312 -22.20 27.33 25.76
C PHE A 312 -23.60 27.95 25.80
N GLY A 313 -24.00 28.48 26.96
CA GLY A 313 -25.28 29.18 27.12
C GLY A 313 -26.54 28.35 26.82
N GLY A 314 -26.52 27.04 27.07
CA GLY A 314 -27.68 26.16 26.88
C GLY A 314 -27.95 25.71 25.44
N VAL A 315 -27.03 25.99 24.50
CA VAL A 315 -27.09 25.46 23.14
C VAL A 315 -25.99 24.41 22.98
N LYS A 316 -26.38 23.19 22.61
CA LYS A 316 -25.46 22.10 22.26
C LYS A 316 -25.13 22.21 20.78
N VAL A 317 -23.86 22.42 20.44
CA VAL A 317 -23.39 22.46 19.07
C VAL A 317 -22.56 21.21 18.80
N ASP A 318 -23.03 20.41 17.85
CA ASP A 318 -22.34 19.20 17.37
C ASP A 318 -21.44 19.59 16.19
N VAL A 319 -20.12 19.48 16.38
CA VAL A 319 -19.12 19.85 15.37
C VAL A 319 -19.00 18.76 14.28
N ASP A 320 -19.39 17.52 14.58
CA ASP A 320 -19.32 16.41 13.61
C ASP A 320 -20.45 16.49 12.57
N ALA A 321 -21.61 17.04 12.95
CA ALA A 321 -22.71 17.34 12.03
C ALA A 321 -22.36 18.41 10.99
N ILE A 322 -21.40 19.29 11.29
CA ILE A 322 -20.95 20.34 10.36
C ILE A 322 -19.96 19.75 9.34
N SER A 323 -19.07 18.83 9.74
CA SER A 323 -18.08 18.23 8.82
C SER A 323 -18.69 17.30 7.77
N GLN A 324 -19.71 16.50 8.11
CA GLN A 324 -20.40 15.66 7.11
C GLN A 324 -21.16 16.49 6.08
N THR A 325 -21.57 17.71 6.43
CA THR A 325 -22.32 18.59 5.52
C THR A 325 -21.38 19.35 4.58
N VAL A 326 -20.12 19.59 4.95
CA VAL A 326 -19.16 20.30 4.10
C VAL A 326 -18.61 19.40 2.98
N GLN A 327 -18.35 18.12 3.24
CA GLN A 327 -17.87 17.20 2.18
C GLN A 327 -18.94 16.99 1.08
N ASP A 328 -20.20 16.78 1.48
CA ASP A 328 -21.32 16.61 0.55
C ASP A 328 -21.63 17.88 -0.26
N VAL A 329 -21.45 19.06 0.35
CA VAL A 329 -21.64 20.36 -0.32
C VAL A 329 -20.47 20.68 -1.25
N VAL A 330 -19.23 20.36 -0.87
CA VAL A 330 -18.04 20.54 -1.73
C VAL A 330 -18.10 19.63 -2.95
N GLU A 331 -18.54 18.38 -2.81
CA GLU A 331 -18.64 17.44 -3.92
C GLU A 331 -19.80 17.77 -4.89
N ARG A 332 -20.89 18.36 -4.38
CA ARG A 332 -21.98 18.89 -5.22
C ARG A 332 -21.61 20.23 -5.88
N ALA A 333 -20.81 21.06 -5.22
CA ALA A 333 -20.31 22.32 -5.77
C ALA A 333 -19.28 22.08 -6.88
N SER A 334 -18.39 21.09 -6.74
CA SER A 334 -17.41 20.73 -7.78
C SER A 334 -18.09 20.16 -9.02
N ARG A 335 -19.04 19.23 -8.84
CA ARG A 335 -19.80 18.64 -9.96
C ARG A 335 -20.67 19.66 -10.70
N SER A 336 -21.22 20.65 -10.01
CA SER A 336 -21.97 21.73 -10.66
C SER A 336 -21.07 22.76 -11.36
N ALA A 337 -19.88 23.04 -10.82
CA ALA A 337 -18.88 23.89 -11.48
C ALA A 337 -18.30 23.26 -12.75
N GLU A 338 -18.12 21.93 -12.80
CA GLU A 338 -17.70 21.20 -14.00
C GLU A 338 -18.76 21.24 -15.12
N ILE A 339 -20.04 21.10 -14.78
CA ILE A 339 -21.13 21.19 -15.76
C ILE A 339 -21.22 22.63 -16.31
N ALA A 340 -21.16 23.64 -15.43
CA ALA A 340 -21.23 25.04 -15.84
C ALA A 340 -20.01 25.49 -16.68
N SER A 341 -18.80 25.00 -16.37
CA SER A 341 -17.59 25.32 -17.14
C SER A 341 -17.64 24.74 -18.55
N ARG A 342 -18.18 23.53 -18.71
CA ARG A 342 -18.36 22.90 -20.03
C ARG A 342 -19.31 23.70 -20.93
N GLU A 343 -20.40 24.24 -20.38
CA GLU A 343 -21.33 25.09 -21.14
C GLU A 343 -20.71 26.43 -21.54
N VAL A 344 -19.86 27.01 -20.69
CA VAL A 344 -19.14 28.25 -21.00
C VAL A 344 -18.12 28.01 -22.11
N GLU A 345 -17.39 26.89 -22.06
CA GLU A 345 -16.40 26.51 -23.07
C GLU A 345 -17.05 26.28 -24.44
N GLU A 346 -18.19 25.59 -24.48
CA GLU A 346 -18.98 25.42 -25.70
C GLU A 346 -19.48 26.76 -26.28
N ARG A 347 -19.90 27.69 -25.41
CA ARG A 347 -20.32 29.04 -25.83
C ARG A 347 -19.17 29.87 -26.37
N ILE A 348 -17.97 29.78 -25.76
CA ILE A 348 -16.76 30.46 -26.24
C ILE A 348 -16.35 29.89 -27.61
N GLN A 349 -16.36 28.57 -27.78
CA GLN A 349 -16.06 27.95 -29.07
C GLN A 349 -17.10 28.29 -30.15
N ALA A 350 -18.38 28.38 -29.80
CA ALA A 350 -19.43 28.81 -30.72
C ALA A 350 -19.31 30.30 -31.09
N ALA A 351 -18.83 31.14 -30.17
CA ALA A 351 -18.54 32.54 -30.44
C ALA A 351 -17.31 32.70 -31.34
N MET A 352 -16.23 31.95 -31.08
CA MET A 352 -15.02 31.95 -31.92
C MET A 352 -15.32 31.50 -33.35
N ARG A 353 -16.12 30.43 -33.53
CA ARG A 353 -16.56 30.00 -34.86
C ARG A 353 -17.34 31.07 -35.62
N ARG A 354 -18.19 31.85 -34.94
CA ARG A 354 -18.94 32.96 -35.57
C ARG A 354 -18.02 34.12 -35.97
N VAL A 355 -17.00 34.44 -35.17
CA VAL A 355 -16.01 35.47 -35.49
C VAL A 355 -15.15 35.04 -36.68
N GLU A 356 -14.78 33.77 -36.74
CA GLU A 356 -14.00 33.19 -37.83
C GLU A 356 -14.79 33.17 -39.15
N GLU A 357 -16.08 32.83 -39.11
CA GLU A 357 -16.99 32.95 -40.27
C GLU A 357 -17.20 34.40 -40.73
N GLN A 358 -17.26 35.36 -39.80
CA GLN A 358 -17.34 36.79 -40.13
C GLN A 358 -16.05 37.31 -40.78
N ASN A 359 -14.88 36.87 -40.30
CA ASN A 359 -13.59 37.21 -40.91
C ASN A 359 -13.44 36.60 -42.30
N ARG A 360 -13.98 35.40 -42.53
CA ARG A 360 -13.96 34.74 -43.84
C ARG A 360 -14.88 35.42 -44.87
N ARG A 361 -15.89 36.18 -44.43
CA ARG A 361 -16.78 36.98 -45.30
C ARG A 361 -16.25 38.39 -45.61
N ARG A 362 -15.28 38.91 -44.84
CA ARG A 362 -14.64 40.21 -45.09
C ARG A 362 -13.27 40.00 -45.74
N GLY A 363 -13.28 39.73 -47.04
CA GLY A 363 -12.06 39.67 -47.84
C GLY A 363 -11.35 41.03 -47.89
N ILE A 364 -10.13 41.10 -47.35
CA ILE A 364 -9.19 42.20 -47.60
C ILE A 364 -7.84 41.58 -47.99
N ARG A 365 -7.48 41.77 -49.26
CA ARG A 365 -6.19 41.45 -49.90
C ARG A 365 -5.12 42.44 -49.42
N VAL A 366 -3.87 41.98 -49.28
CA VAL A 366 -2.59 42.44 -49.87
C VAL A 366 -1.53 41.53 -49.22
N GLY A 367 -0.57 40.83 -49.84
CA GLY A 367 0.03 40.78 -51.17
C GLY A 367 1.47 40.30 -50.92
N PHE A 368 1.87 39.15 -51.47
CA PHE A 368 3.18 38.52 -51.24
C PHE A 368 3.85 38.31 -52.61
N ASP A 369 5.04 38.88 -52.79
CA ASP A 369 6.04 38.58 -53.84
C ASP A 369 7.37 38.44 -53.06
N GLY A 370 8.29 37.49 -53.24
CA GLY A 370 8.50 36.40 -54.19
C GLY A 370 10.01 36.09 -54.23
N PHE A 371 10.41 34.88 -53.78
CA PHE A 371 11.67 34.13 -54.07
C PHE A 371 13.05 34.66 -53.57
N PRO A 372 14.14 33.84 -53.61
CA PRO A 372 14.34 32.45 -53.13
C PRO A 372 15.65 32.31 -52.29
N GLY A 373 15.93 31.11 -51.77
CA GLY A 373 17.01 30.85 -50.81
C GLY A 373 18.45 30.88 -51.34
N ALA A 374 19.39 31.02 -50.39
CA ALA A 374 20.78 30.61 -50.49
C ALA A 374 21.29 30.13 -49.11
N SER A 375 21.83 28.91 -49.07
CA SER A 375 22.63 28.35 -47.96
C SER A 375 24.14 28.53 -48.27
N PRO A 376 25.07 28.06 -47.43
CA PRO A 376 25.46 28.51 -46.10
C PRO A 376 26.95 28.97 -46.07
N VAL A 377 27.39 29.75 -45.07
CA VAL A 377 28.83 29.99 -44.79
C VAL A 377 29.07 30.11 -43.26
N PRO A 378 30.22 29.63 -42.72
CA PRO A 378 30.39 29.12 -41.35
C PRO A 378 31.19 30.08 -40.42
N PRO A 379 31.93 29.57 -39.41
CA PRO A 379 31.61 29.59 -37.99
C PRO A 379 32.13 30.83 -37.26
N VAL A 380 31.46 31.24 -36.18
CA VAL A 380 31.97 32.29 -35.28
C VAL A 380 32.05 31.75 -33.84
N ALA A 381 33.25 31.90 -33.28
CA ALA A 381 33.66 31.58 -31.91
C ALA A 381 33.03 32.57 -30.88
N PRO A 382 33.06 32.26 -29.57
CA PRO A 382 32.06 32.75 -28.62
C PRO A 382 32.33 34.20 -28.20
N VAL A 383 31.30 35.04 -28.26
CA VAL A 383 31.34 36.41 -27.74
C VAL A 383 30.58 36.47 -26.41
N ALA A 384 31.25 37.11 -25.46
CA ALA A 384 30.93 37.27 -24.06
C ALA A 384 29.54 37.87 -23.78
N THR A 385 28.97 37.45 -22.65
CA THR A 385 27.80 38.05 -22.00
C THR A 385 28.09 39.46 -21.49
N PRO A 386 27.13 40.38 -21.67
CA PRO A 386 26.91 41.44 -20.68
C PRO A 386 25.41 41.76 -20.49
N PRO A 387 25.05 42.59 -19.50
CA PRO A 387 25.09 42.35 -18.06
C PRO A 387 23.67 42.16 -17.49
N SER A 388 23.54 41.40 -16.41
CA SER A 388 22.31 41.29 -15.61
C SER A 388 22.15 42.53 -14.73
N THR A 389 21.16 43.35 -15.03
CA THR A 389 20.69 44.48 -14.21
C THR A 389 19.53 43.98 -13.31
N PRO A 390 19.38 44.50 -12.07
CA PRO A 390 18.70 43.81 -10.96
C PRO A 390 17.16 43.81 -11.07
N PRO A 391 16.47 42.92 -10.31
CA PRO A 391 15.01 42.91 -10.28
C PRO A 391 14.45 44.20 -9.67
N GLN A 392 13.57 44.87 -10.42
CA GLN A 392 12.76 45.98 -9.96
C GLN A 392 11.51 45.47 -9.21
N GLY A 393 11.42 45.86 -7.93
CA GLY A 393 10.24 46.48 -7.34
C GLY A 393 8.96 45.65 -7.20
N THR A 394 8.83 44.95 -6.08
CA THR A 394 7.56 44.45 -5.56
C THR A 394 6.65 45.60 -5.14
N VAL A 395 5.42 45.61 -5.65
CA VAL A 395 4.34 46.49 -5.21
C VAL A 395 3.78 45.97 -3.89
N GLY A 396 4.00 46.74 -2.81
CA GLY A 396 3.16 46.88 -1.60
C GLY A 396 2.86 45.65 -0.73
N ARG A 397 3.81 45.19 0.08
CA ARG A 397 3.53 44.43 1.31
C ARG A 397 3.84 45.32 2.52
N VAL A 398 2.91 45.37 3.48
CA VAL A 398 2.98 46.12 4.75
C VAL A 398 4.34 45.93 5.42
N SER A 399 4.98 47.02 5.86
CA SER A 399 6.29 46.96 6.54
C SER A 399 6.16 46.31 7.92
N ASP A 400 7.12 45.47 8.30
CA ASP A 400 7.13 44.78 9.61
C ASP A 400 7.08 45.75 10.81
N GLU A 401 7.47 47.01 10.62
CA GLU A 401 7.37 48.07 11.63
C GLU A 401 5.91 48.45 11.94
N GLU A 402 5.02 48.45 10.95
CA GLU A 402 3.60 48.82 11.13
C GLU A 402 2.84 47.73 11.86
N ARG A 403 3.11 46.45 11.53
CA ARG A 403 2.55 45.29 12.25
C ARG A 403 2.97 45.28 13.71
N LYS A 404 4.23 45.61 13.99
CA LYS A 404 4.76 45.67 15.36
C LYS A 404 4.10 46.77 16.18
N MET A 405 3.79 47.91 15.58
CA MET A 405 3.11 49.01 16.27
C MET A 405 1.66 48.65 16.63
N ILE A 406 0.93 47.98 15.74
CA ILE A 406 -0.45 47.54 16.00
C ILE A 406 -0.48 46.48 17.12
N LEU A 407 0.45 45.52 17.11
CA LEU A 407 0.57 44.51 18.17
C LEU A 407 0.94 45.13 19.52
N GLN A 408 1.77 46.17 19.53
CA GLN A 408 2.13 46.87 20.75
C GLN A 408 0.96 47.69 21.31
N MET A 409 0.11 48.27 20.45
CA MET A 409 -1.12 48.94 20.89
C MET A 409 -2.18 47.97 21.46
N LEU A 410 -2.23 46.73 20.96
CA LEU A 410 -3.07 45.67 21.52
C LEU A 410 -2.54 45.19 22.88
N GLN A 411 -1.21 45.05 23.01
CA GLN A 411 -0.56 44.69 24.27
C GLN A 411 -0.75 45.75 25.35
N ASP A 412 -0.75 47.04 24.98
CA ASP A 412 -1.03 48.16 25.88
C ASP A 412 -2.53 48.39 26.14
N HIS A 413 -3.41 47.49 25.65
CA HIS A 413 -4.89 47.56 25.74
C HIS A 413 -5.50 48.86 25.20
N ARG A 414 -4.82 49.54 24.27
CA ARG A 414 -5.30 50.79 23.68
C ARG A 414 -6.29 50.58 22.53
N ILE A 415 -6.35 49.38 21.99
CA ILE A 415 -7.29 48.91 20.96
C ILE A 415 -7.78 47.52 21.33
N THR A 416 -8.97 47.14 20.85
CA THR A 416 -9.52 45.79 21.02
C THR A 416 -8.98 44.82 19.98
N ALA A 417 -9.10 43.51 20.24
CA ALA A 417 -8.62 42.47 19.32
C ALA A 417 -9.30 42.55 17.95
N ASP A 418 -10.60 42.84 17.91
CA ASP A 418 -11.37 42.95 16.67
C ASP A 418 -10.97 44.19 15.85
N GLU A 419 -10.64 45.30 16.52
CA GLU A 419 -10.14 46.51 15.86
C GLU A 419 -8.73 46.32 15.29
N ALA A 420 -7.87 45.57 15.97
CA ALA A 420 -6.54 45.24 15.49
C ALA A 420 -6.58 44.38 14.21
N ILE A 421 -7.51 43.42 14.15
CA ILE A 421 -7.72 42.57 12.97
C ILE A 421 -8.22 43.40 11.79
N HIS A 422 -9.20 44.28 12.01
CA HIS A 422 -9.74 45.13 10.95
C HIS A 422 -8.69 46.12 10.38
N LEU A 423 -7.78 46.63 11.21
CA LEU A 423 -6.68 47.49 10.76
C LEU A 423 -5.61 46.72 9.97
N LEU A 424 -5.35 45.46 10.32
CA LEU A 424 -4.41 44.62 9.58
C LEU A 424 -4.98 44.20 8.22
N ASP A 425 -6.25 43.82 8.15
CA ASP A 425 -6.90 43.38 6.90
C ASP A 425 -7.08 44.52 5.88
N THR A 426 -7.29 45.75 6.35
CA THR A 426 -7.36 46.95 5.49
C THR A 426 -6.00 47.35 4.95
N LEU A 427 -4.92 47.10 5.68
CA LEU A 427 -3.54 47.35 5.24
C LEU A 427 -3.01 46.25 4.31
N GLU A 428 -3.48 45.01 4.46
CA GLU A 428 -3.13 43.89 3.56
C GLU A 428 -3.93 43.87 2.25
N GLY A 429 -4.83 44.83 2.04
CA GLY A 429 -5.55 45.03 0.78
C GLY A 429 -6.59 43.93 0.47
N LYS A 430 -7.13 43.26 1.50
CA LYS A 430 -8.02 42.09 1.32
C LYS A 430 -9.52 42.42 1.19
N ASN A 431 -9.87 43.67 0.91
CA ASN A 431 -11.23 44.04 0.52
C ASN A 431 -11.21 44.99 -0.70
N GLN A 432 -10.98 44.41 -1.88
CA GLN A 432 -11.53 44.87 -3.15
C GLN A 432 -11.94 43.67 -4.01
#